data_AF-E0VG16-F1
#
_entry.id   AF-E0VG16-F1
#
_cell.length_a   1.000
_cell.length_b   1.000
_cell.length_c   1.000
_cell.angle_alpha   90.00
_cell.angle_beta   90.00
_cell.angle_gamma   90.00
#
_symmetry.space_group_name_H-M   'P 1'
#
loop_
_entity.id
_entity.type
_entity.pdbx_description
1 polymer ?
#
loop_
_entity_poly.entity_id
_entity_poly.type
_entity_poly.pdbx_seq_one_letter_code
_entity_poly.pdbx_strand_id
1 'polypeptide(L)'
;MSSSNYTSEESSSDRNVEIWKIKKLIKSLEMARGNGTSMISLIIPPKDQISRVSKMLADEFGTASNIKSRVNRLSVLSAITSVQHRLKLYTKVPPNGLVIYCGTIVTEEGKEKKSGVELELVECQPLLEWLANNYKSFGATLEIITDKSQEGSQFVRGFGGIGGLLRYKVDFQSMQLDDLDMGNEYDIDDY
;
A
#
# COMPACT_ATOMS: atom_id res chain seq x y z
N MET A 1 25.38 -14.36 -37.54
CA MET A 1 24.15 -15.12 -37.20
C MET A 1 23.99 -15.12 -35.69
N SER A 2 22.95 -14.43 -35.22
CA SER A 2 22.13 -14.70 -34.03
C SER A 2 22.79 -14.79 -32.64
N SER A 3 22.92 -13.67 -31.92
CA SER A 3 23.14 -13.66 -30.45
C SER A 3 22.75 -12.32 -29.80
N SER A 4 21.54 -11.79 -30.04
CA SER A 4 21.13 -10.49 -29.44
C SER A 4 19.69 -10.40 -28.92
N ASN A 5 18.94 -11.50 -28.84
CA ASN A 5 17.54 -11.48 -28.36
C ASN A 5 17.31 -12.09 -26.96
N TYR A 6 18.35 -12.54 -26.24
CA TYR A 6 18.15 -13.31 -25.00
C TYR A 6 17.93 -12.48 -23.72
N THR A 7 18.30 -11.19 -23.68
CA THR A 7 18.28 -10.38 -22.44
C THR A 7 16.95 -9.70 -22.11
N SER A 8 15.99 -9.69 -23.03
CA SER A 8 14.74 -8.91 -22.87
C SER A 8 13.63 -9.70 -22.17
N GLU A 9 13.50 -10.99 -22.47
CA GLU A 9 12.38 -11.84 -22.03
C GLU A 9 12.54 -12.34 -20.58
N GLU A 10 13.77 -12.60 -20.12
CA GLU A 10 14.06 -12.96 -18.72
C GLU A 10 13.62 -11.84 -17.76
N SER A 11 13.94 -10.57 -18.08
CA SER A 11 13.52 -9.42 -17.27
C SER A 11 12.00 -9.27 -17.14
N SER A 12 11.24 -9.69 -18.16
CA SER A 12 9.77 -9.60 -18.14
C SER A 12 9.13 -10.72 -17.33
N SER A 13 9.73 -11.91 -17.35
CA SER A 13 9.29 -13.06 -16.58
C SER A 13 9.57 -12.86 -15.09
N ASP A 14 10.76 -12.36 -14.76
CA ASP A 14 11.15 -12.03 -13.39
C ASP A 14 10.26 -10.92 -12.81
N ARG A 15 9.99 -9.86 -13.57
CA ARG A 15 9.02 -8.81 -13.18
C ARG A 15 7.63 -9.38 -12.91
N ASN A 16 7.13 -10.28 -13.76
CA ASN A 16 5.83 -10.91 -13.54
C ASN A 16 5.80 -11.77 -12.28
N VAL A 17 6.89 -12.47 -11.97
CA VAL A 17 7.05 -13.22 -10.72
C VAL A 17 7.07 -12.28 -9.51
N GLU A 18 7.76 -11.15 -9.60
CA GLU A 18 7.80 -10.14 -8.53
C GLU A 18 6.44 -9.48 -8.31
N ILE A 19 5.75 -9.08 -9.38
CA ILE A 19 4.38 -8.55 -9.33
C ILE A 19 3.44 -9.58 -8.70
N TRP A 20 3.58 -10.86 -9.05
CA TRP A 20 2.79 -11.93 -8.44
C TRP A 20 3.09 -12.08 -6.94
N LYS A 21 4.36 -12.01 -6.53
CA LYS A 21 4.75 -12.02 -5.11
C LYS A 21 4.10 -10.87 -4.35
N ILE A 22 4.12 -9.66 -4.90
CA ILE A 22 3.48 -8.48 -4.29
C ILE A 22 1.96 -8.64 -4.21
N LYS A 23 1.30 -9.03 -5.31
CA LYS A 23 -0.16 -9.24 -5.31
C LYS A 23 -0.58 -10.31 -4.30
N LYS A 24 0.18 -11.41 -4.23
CA LYS A 24 -0.06 -12.48 -3.26
C LYS A 24 0.14 -12.00 -1.82
N LEU A 25 1.15 -11.19 -1.59
CA LEU A 25 1.42 -10.59 -0.30
C LEU A 25 0.32 -9.61 0.13
N ILE A 26 -0.11 -8.69 -0.74
CA ILE A 26 -1.20 -7.75 -0.44
C ILE A 26 -2.45 -8.53 -0.07
N LYS A 27 -2.81 -9.55 -0.86
CA LYS A 27 -3.94 -10.43 -0.55
C LYS A 27 -3.75 -11.14 0.80
N SER A 28 -2.54 -11.59 1.12
CA SER A 28 -2.24 -12.21 2.42
C SER A 28 -2.32 -11.22 3.58
N LEU A 29 -1.95 -9.95 3.37
CA LEU A 29 -2.02 -8.90 4.39
C LEU A 29 -3.46 -8.42 4.60
N GLU A 30 -4.27 -8.39 3.55
CA GLU A 30 -5.69 -8.05 3.61
C GLU A 30 -6.52 -9.13 4.34
N MET A 31 -6.19 -10.40 4.10
CA MET A 31 -6.81 -11.52 4.84
C MET A 31 -6.30 -11.63 6.29
N ALA A 32 -5.14 -11.05 6.60
CA ALA A 32 -4.56 -11.09 7.93
C ALA A 32 -5.32 -10.13 8.88
N ARG A 33 -6.25 -10.69 9.66
CA ARG A 33 -6.89 -9.97 10.77
C ARG A 33 -6.08 -10.17 12.06
N GLY A 34 -5.59 -9.08 12.63
CA GLY A 34 -5.02 -9.05 13.97
C GLY A 34 -6.08 -8.76 15.02
N ASN A 35 -5.84 -9.18 16.27
CA ASN A 35 -6.62 -8.71 17.40
C ASN A 35 -6.24 -7.25 17.70
N GLY A 36 -7.03 -6.30 17.19
CA GLY A 36 -6.86 -4.86 17.41
C GLY A 36 -5.61 -4.25 16.75
N THR A 37 -5.00 -3.26 17.41
CA THR A 37 -3.85 -2.45 16.93
C THR A 37 -2.52 -3.21 17.01
N SER A 38 -2.43 -4.33 16.28
CA SER A 38 -1.30 -5.26 16.35
C SER A 38 -0.48 -5.32 15.06
N MET A 39 -0.77 -4.44 14.08
CA MET A 39 -0.10 -4.37 12.78
C MET A 39 0.45 -2.97 12.56
N ILE A 40 1.71 -2.89 12.12
CA ILE A 40 2.40 -1.66 11.73
C ILE A 40 2.91 -1.81 10.31
N SER A 41 2.61 -0.81 9.49
CA SER A 41 3.09 -0.67 8.12
C SER A 41 3.99 0.57 8.07
N LEU A 42 5.31 0.36 8.01
CA LEU A 42 6.28 1.44 7.94
C LEU A 42 6.81 1.56 6.51
N ILE A 43 6.63 2.71 5.89
CA ILE A 43 7.11 3.03 4.53
C ILE A 43 8.15 4.14 4.66
N ILE A 44 9.36 3.89 4.17
CA ILE A 44 10.48 4.82 4.22
C ILE A 44 10.86 5.19 2.78
N PRO A 45 10.70 6.47 2.39
CA PRO A 45 11.04 6.90 1.05
C PRO A 45 12.56 6.84 0.82
N PRO A 46 12.99 6.68 -0.44
CA PRO A 46 14.40 6.76 -0.76
C PRO A 46 14.96 8.13 -0.38
N LYS A 47 16.23 8.17 0.05
CA LYS A 47 16.93 9.35 0.59
C LYS A 47 16.57 9.76 2.02
N ASP A 48 15.61 9.11 2.67
CA ASP A 48 15.40 9.29 4.11
C ASP A 48 16.50 8.58 4.93
N GLN A 49 16.72 9.05 6.16
CA GLN A 49 17.72 8.47 7.06
C GLN A 49 17.09 7.50 8.05
N ILE A 50 17.71 6.33 8.22
CA ILE A 50 17.29 5.33 9.20
C ILE A 50 17.25 5.94 10.62
N SER A 51 18.19 6.83 10.95
CA SER A 51 18.25 7.52 12.25
C SER A 51 17.00 8.37 12.54
N ARG A 52 16.47 9.08 11.54
CA ARG A 52 15.26 9.88 11.65
C ARG A 52 14.05 8.99 11.94
N VAL A 53 13.90 7.90 11.19
CA VAL A 53 12.80 6.94 11.38
C VAL A 53 12.94 6.22 12.73
N SER A 54 14.15 5.85 13.14
CA SER A 54 14.40 5.26 14.45
C SER A 54 14.03 6.20 15.60
N LYS A 55 14.28 7.51 15.45
CA LYS A 55 13.87 8.52 16.43
C LYS A 55 12.35 8.64 16.49
N MET A 56 11.68 8.75 15.33
CA MET A 56 10.22 8.78 15.25
C MET A 56 9.60 7.57 15.97
N LEU A 57 10.10 6.36 15.70
CA LEU A 57 9.62 5.14 16.37
C LEU A 57 9.86 5.16 17.89
N ALA A 58 10.93 5.80 18.37
CA ALA A 58 11.19 5.95 19.80
C ALA A 58 10.21 6.93 20.46
N ASP A 59 9.88 8.03 19.79
CA ASP A 59 8.88 9.00 20.25
C ASP A 59 7.48 8.37 20.28
N GLU A 60 7.13 7.58 19.25
CA GLU A 60 5.88 6.80 19.20
C GLU A 60 5.83 5.72 20.30
N PHE A 61 6.96 5.07 20.60
CA PHE A 61 7.05 4.12 21.71
C PHE A 61 6.74 4.80 23.05
N GLY A 62 7.30 5.99 23.29
CA GLY A 62 7.03 6.79 24.48
C GLY A 62 5.55 7.17 24.60
N THR A 63 4.94 7.56 23.48
CA THR A 63 3.52 7.94 23.42
C THR A 63 2.61 6.73 23.64
N ALA A 64 2.92 5.59 23.02
CA ALA A 64 2.20 4.33 23.19
C ALA A 64 2.23 3.82 24.64
N SER A 65 3.26 4.15 25.42
CA SER A 65 3.35 3.81 26.84
C SER A 65 2.20 4.43 27.67
N ASN A 66 1.63 5.55 27.22
CA ASN A 66 0.52 6.22 27.91
C ASN A 66 -0.87 5.65 27.59
N ILE A 67 -0.95 4.62 26.74
CA ILE A 67 -2.24 3.97 26.42
C ILE A 67 -2.85 3.37 27.70
N LYS A 68 -4.12 3.67 27.94
CA LYS A 68 -4.86 3.25 29.15
C LYS A 68 -5.14 1.75 29.19
N SER A 69 -5.50 1.16 28.05
CA SER A 69 -5.73 -0.30 27.95
C SER A 69 -4.41 -1.05 28.02
N ARG A 70 -4.23 -1.89 29.06
CA ARG A 70 -3.03 -2.72 29.23
C ARG A 70 -2.78 -3.63 28.04
N VAL A 71 -3.83 -4.25 27.50
CA VAL A 71 -3.73 -5.20 26.39
C VAL A 71 -3.29 -4.47 25.12
N ASN A 72 -3.96 -3.38 24.76
CA ASN A 72 -3.60 -2.60 23.56
C ASN A 72 -2.21 -1.99 23.69
N ARG A 73 -1.85 -1.49 24.88
CA ARG A 73 -0.51 -0.95 25.14
C ARG A 73 0.57 -2.00 24.87
N LEU A 74 0.42 -3.21 25.41
CA LEU A 74 1.39 -4.29 25.19
C LEU A 74 1.47 -4.69 23.71
N SER A 75 0.35 -4.75 22.99
CA SER A 75 0.32 -5.05 21.56
C SER A 75 1.08 -3.99 20.74
N VAL A 76 0.83 -2.70 20.98
CA VAL A 76 1.48 -1.61 20.24
C VAL A 76 2.97 -1.54 20.57
N LEU A 77 3.36 -1.64 21.85
CA LEU A 77 4.77 -1.62 22.26
C LEU A 77 5.55 -2.81 21.67
N SER A 78 4.95 -4.01 21.65
CA SER A 78 5.51 -5.20 21.03
C SER A 78 5.74 -5.02 19.53
N ALA A 79 4.75 -4.45 18.83
CA ALA A 79 4.85 -4.18 17.39
C ALA A 79 5.94 -3.15 17.09
N ILE A 80 5.99 -2.02 17.82
CA ILE A 80 7.03 -0.98 17.63
C ILE A 80 8.42 -1.56 17.91
N THR A 81 8.58 -2.33 18.99
CA THR A 81 9.87 -2.98 19.32
C THR A 81 10.32 -3.92 18.19
N SER A 82 9.39 -4.66 17.61
CA SER A 82 9.66 -5.55 16.48
C SER A 82 10.13 -4.79 15.24
N VAL A 83 9.47 -3.67 14.90
CA VAL A 83 9.88 -2.79 13.80
C VAL A 83 11.26 -2.18 14.06
N GLN A 84 11.52 -1.70 15.28
CA GLN A 84 12.83 -1.15 15.65
C GLN A 84 13.96 -2.18 15.53
N HIS A 85 13.73 -3.41 15.97
CA HIS A 85 14.70 -4.50 15.80
C HIS A 85 14.95 -4.81 14.32
N ARG A 86 13.90 -4.81 13.50
CA ARG A 86 14.01 -5.02 12.05
C ARG A 86 14.78 -3.89 11.37
N LEU A 87 14.49 -2.65 11.77
CA LEU A 87 15.11 -1.45 11.21
C LEU A 87 16.62 -1.40 11.49
N LYS A 88 17.08 -1.94 12.63
CA LYS A 88 18.51 -2.03 12.97
C LYS A 88 19.33 -2.92 12.02
N LEU A 89 18.70 -3.83 11.29
CA LEU A 89 19.38 -4.67 10.29
C LEU A 89 19.85 -3.84 9.07
N TYR A 90 19.23 -2.69 8.84
CA TYR A 90 19.54 -1.82 7.71
C TYR A 90 20.40 -0.63 8.16
N THR A 91 21.63 -0.56 7.66
CA THR A 91 22.52 0.59 7.92
C THR A 91 22.14 1.82 7.09
N LYS A 92 21.52 1.63 5.92
CA LYS A 92 21.07 2.69 5.01
C LYS A 92 19.79 2.28 4.31
N VAL A 93 18.93 3.25 3.99
CA VAL A 93 17.75 3.01 3.16
C VAL A 93 18.20 2.71 1.72
N PRO A 94 17.77 1.59 1.12
CA PRO A 94 18.07 1.26 -0.27
C PRO A 94 17.52 2.32 -1.25
N PRO A 95 18.06 2.41 -2.48
CA PRO A 95 17.74 3.49 -3.43
C PRO A 95 16.26 3.56 -3.85
N ASN A 96 15.52 2.47 -3.67
CA ASN A 96 14.11 2.42 -4.04
C ASN A 96 13.18 2.69 -2.83
N GLY A 97 13.72 2.81 -1.61
CA GLY A 97 12.95 2.92 -0.36
C GLY A 97 12.80 1.57 0.36
N LEU A 98 12.32 1.60 1.60
CA LEU A 98 12.17 0.42 2.45
C LEU A 98 10.74 0.34 2.97
N VAL A 99 10.14 -0.85 2.92
CA VAL A 99 8.83 -1.09 3.52
C VAL A 99 8.96 -2.21 4.54
N ILE A 100 8.39 -2.01 5.73
CA ILE A 100 8.41 -2.99 6.80
C ILE A 100 6.97 -3.19 7.26
N TYR A 101 6.45 -4.41 7.12
CA TYR A 101 5.21 -4.83 7.75
C TYR A 101 5.55 -5.70 8.96
N CYS A 102 5.05 -5.34 10.12
CA CYS A 102 5.26 -6.09 11.34
C CYS A 102 3.97 -6.18 12.11
N GLY A 103 3.64 -7.38 12.57
CA GLY A 103 2.55 -7.57 13.48
C GLY A 103 2.31 -9.02 13.84
N THR A 104 1.41 -9.20 14.79
CA THR A 104 0.95 -10.52 15.22
C THR A 104 -0.40 -10.80 14.58
N ILE A 105 -0.44 -11.85 13.76
CA ILE A 105 -1.69 -12.36 13.20
C ILE A 105 -2.16 -13.52 14.07
N VAL A 106 -3.46 -13.57 14.33
CA VAL A 106 -4.08 -14.71 15.00
C VAL A 106 -4.57 -15.61 13.88
N THR A 107 -4.06 -16.84 13.81
CA THR A 107 -4.58 -17.82 12.85
C THR A 107 -5.92 -18.35 13.34
N GLU A 108 -6.72 -18.94 12.44
CA GLU A 108 -8.02 -19.55 12.79
C GLU A 108 -7.90 -20.65 13.87
N GLU A 109 -6.71 -21.23 14.06
CA GLU A 109 -6.39 -22.16 15.15
C GLU A 109 -6.17 -21.47 16.51
N GLY A 110 -6.36 -20.15 16.63
CA GLY A 110 -6.09 -19.38 17.84
C GLY A 110 -4.60 -19.25 18.20
N LYS A 111 -3.69 -19.68 17.31
CA LYS A 111 -2.24 -19.54 17.52
C LYS A 111 -1.76 -18.18 17.03
N GLU A 112 -1.00 -17.49 17.88
CA GLU A 112 -0.34 -16.25 17.51
C GLU A 112 0.87 -16.54 16.62
N LYS A 113 0.81 -16.09 15.36
CA LYS A 113 1.95 -16.14 14.45
C LYS A 113 2.54 -14.74 14.33
N LYS A 114 3.83 -14.60 14.67
CA LYS A 114 4.59 -13.38 14.38
C LYS A 114 4.86 -13.34 12.88
N SER A 115 4.14 -12.48 12.17
CA SER A 115 4.37 -12.24 10.75
C SER A 115 5.54 -11.26 10.62
N GLY A 116 6.76 -11.80 10.58
CA GLY A 116 7.97 -11.06 10.23
C GLY A 116 8.17 -11.03 8.71
N VAL A 117 7.15 -10.64 7.95
CA VAL A 117 7.24 -10.65 6.48
C VAL A 117 8.16 -9.50 6.05
N GLU A 118 9.34 -9.88 5.60
CA GLU A 118 10.37 -8.98 5.09
C GLU A 118 9.94 -8.52 3.70
N LEU A 119 9.79 -7.21 3.52
CA LEU A 119 9.60 -6.68 2.17
C LEU A 119 10.89 -6.09 1.67
N GLU A 120 11.37 -6.71 0.60
CA GLU A 120 12.23 -6.04 -0.34
C GLU A 120 11.32 -5.21 -1.26
N LEU A 121 11.59 -3.90 -1.33
CA LEU A 121 10.83 -3.03 -2.20
C LEU A 121 11.23 -3.32 -3.64
N VAL A 122 10.28 -3.91 -4.38
CA VAL A 122 10.47 -4.36 -5.76
C VAL A 122 10.59 -3.16 -6.70
N GLU A 123 9.61 -2.25 -6.71
CA GLU A 123 9.68 -1.03 -7.53
C GLU A 123 8.57 -0.04 -7.17
N CYS A 124 8.85 1.25 -7.34
CA CYS A 124 7.86 2.31 -7.27
C CYS A 124 7.86 3.05 -8.61
N GLN A 125 6.84 2.84 -9.44
CA GLN A 125 6.71 3.52 -10.73
C GLN A 125 5.83 4.77 -10.60
N PRO A 126 6.17 5.89 -11.27
CA PRO A 126 5.32 7.09 -11.31
C PRO A 126 3.90 6.77 -11.76
N LEU A 127 2.89 7.42 -11.15
CA LEU A 127 1.48 7.22 -11.51
C LEU A 127 1.21 7.43 -13.01
N LEU A 128 1.89 8.41 -13.63
CA LEU A 128 1.80 8.64 -15.08
C LEU A 128 2.29 7.43 -15.88
N GLU A 129 3.40 6.83 -15.46
CA GLU A 129 4.00 5.67 -16.10
C GLU A 129 3.12 4.43 -15.90
N TRP A 130 2.53 4.28 -14.70
CA TRP A 130 1.52 3.27 -14.46
C TRP A 130 0.29 3.45 -15.36
N LEU A 131 -0.24 4.67 -15.50
CA LEU A 131 -1.36 4.96 -16.40
C LEU A 131 -0.99 4.68 -17.86
N ALA A 132 0.20 5.09 -18.30
CA ALA A 132 0.70 4.83 -19.66
C ALA A 132 0.91 3.33 -19.95
N ASN A 133 1.18 2.52 -18.93
CA ASN A 133 1.33 1.08 -19.09
C ASN A 133 -0.01 0.32 -19.00
N ASN A 134 -0.95 0.80 -18.19
CA ASN A 134 -2.18 0.08 -17.87
C ASN A 134 -3.42 0.58 -18.64
N TYR A 135 -3.40 1.76 -19.29
CA TYR A 135 -4.57 2.34 -19.96
C TYR A 135 -5.23 1.40 -20.99
N LYS A 136 -4.43 0.60 -21.71
CA LYS A 136 -4.92 -0.36 -22.71
C LYS A 136 -5.76 -1.48 -22.09
N SER A 137 -5.40 -1.95 -20.90
CA SER A 137 -6.13 -3.02 -20.20
C SER A 137 -7.52 -2.58 -19.74
N PHE A 138 -7.71 -1.29 -19.52
CA PHE A 138 -8.99 -0.69 -19.13
C PHE A 138 -9.78 -0.12 -20.32
N GLY A 139 -9.28 -0.25 -21.55
CA GLY A 139 -9.93 0.27 -22.76
C GLY A 139 -10.03 1.81 -22.79
N ALA A 140 -9.21 2.51 -22.00
CA ALA A 140 -9.15 3.95 -21.96
C ALA A 140 -8.19 4.49 -23.04
N THR A 141 -8.34 5.76 -23.41
CA THR A 141 -7.37 6.50 -24.24
C THR A 141 -6.65 7.50 -23.35
N LEU A 142 -5.32 7.39 -23.27
CA LEU A 142 -4.50 8.34 -22.50
C LEU A 142 -4.03 9.47 -23.41
N GLU A 143 -4.30 10.72 -23.03
CA GLU A 143 -3.78 11.91 -23.68
C GLU A 143 -2.97 12.74 -22.69
N ILE A 144 -1.82 13.25 -23.13
CA ILE A 144 -0.91 14.05 -22.30
C ILE A 144 -1.03 15.51 -22.75
N ILE A 145 -1.41 16.39 -21.83
CA ILE A 145 -1.56 17.83 -22.07
C ILE A 145 -0.36 18.55 -21.44
N THR A 146 0.29 19.44 -22.20
CA THR A 146 1.39 20.26 -21.67
C THR A 146 0.86 21.44 -20.87
N ASP A 147 1.54 21.77 -19.77
CA ASP A 147 1.28 22.96 -18.96
C ASP A 147 1.72 24.28 -19.61
N LYS A 148 2.44 24.23 -20.75
CA LYS A 148 2.91 25.41 -21.48
C LYS A 148 1.79 26.18 -22.19
N SER A 149 0.65 25.55 -22.46
CA SER A 149 -0.52 26.25 -23.00
C SER A 149 -1.33 26.88 -21.87
N GLN A 150 -2.07 27.95 -22.18
CA GLN A 150 -2.92 28.63 -21.20
C GLN A 150 -3.98 27.67 -20.64
N GLU A 151 -4.53 26.82 -21.50
CA GLU A 151 -5.54 25.81 -21.21
C GLU A 151 -4.97 24.69 -20.34
N GLY A 152 -3.77 24.19 -20.65
CA GLY A 152 -3.11 23.14 -19.87
C GLY A 152 -2.70 23.62 -18.48
N SER A 153 -2.20 24.85 -18.38
CA SER A 153 -1.93 25.52 -17.10
C SER A 153 -3.19 25.70 -16.25
N GLN A 154 -4.34 26.00 -16.86
CA GLN A 154 -5.63 26.07 -16.15
C GLN A 154 -6.11 24.69 -15.72
N PHE A 155 -5.89 23.65 -16.53
CA PHE A 155 -6.25 22.28 -16.19
C PHE A 155 -5.49 21.77 -14.96
N VAL A 156 -4.18 22.01 -14.89
CA VAL A 156 -3.36 21.66 -13.71
C VAL A 156 -3.82 22.42 -12.47
N ARG A 157 -4.11 23.73 -12.59
CA ARG A 157 -4.56 24.57 -11.46
C ARG A 157 -5.99 24.28 -11.01
N GLY A 158 -6.88 23.92 -11.91
CA GLY A 158 -8.31 23.71 -11.63
C GLY A 158 -8.65 22.28 -11.22
N PHE A 159 -8.02 21.27 -11.85
CA PHE A 159 -8.35 19.86 -11.67
C PHE A 159 -7.21 19.03 -11.06
N GLY A 160 -6.09 19.65 -10.70
CA GLY A 160 -4.95 18.96 -10.10
C GLY A 160 -4.11 18.14 -11.09
N GLY A 161 -4.30 18.33 -12.39
CA GLY A 161 -3.45 17.76 -13.44
C GLY A 161 -3.78 16.35 -13.90
N ILE A 162 -4.85 15.73 -13.40
CA ILE A 162 -5.37 14.44 -13.86
C ILE A 162 -6.88 14.55 -14.06
N GLY A 163 -7.39 14.08 -15.20
CA GLY A 163 -8.81 14.09 -15.52
C GLY A 163 -9.20 12.97 -16.48
N GLY A 164 -10.49 12.60 -16.46
CA GLY A 164 -11.04 11.53 -17.29
C GLY A 164 -12.25 12.01 -18.09
N LEU A 165 -12.25 11.75 -19.39
CA LEU A 165 -13.41 11.95 -20.27
C LEU A 165 -14.21 10.65 -20.34
N LEU A 166 -15.39 10.66 -19.74
CA LEU A 166 -16.30 9.52 -19.75
C LEU A 166 -17.10 9.53 -21.05
N ARG A 167 -17.10 8.39 -21.76
CA ARG A 167 -17.87 8.23 -23.01
C ARG A 167 -19.39 8.20 -22.76
N TYR A 168 -19.81 7.68 -21.60
CA TYR A 168 -21.21 7.54 -21.23
C TYR A 168 -21.55 8.48 -20.09
N LYS A 169 -22.79 9.00 -20.11
CA LYS A 169 -23.32 9.84 -19.04
C LYS A 169 -23.40 8.99 -17.77
N VAL A 170 -22.72 9.42 -16.71
CA VAL A 170 -22.85 8.82 -15.39
C VAL A 170 -24.21 9.19 -14.82
N ASP A 171 -25.02 8.18 -14.52
CA ASP A 171 -26.24 8.35 -13.75
C ASP A 171 -25.87 8.30 -12.26
N PHE A 172 -25.90 9.46 -11.62
CA PHE A 172 -25.56 9.57 -10.20
C PHE A 172 -26.69 9.10 -9.29
N GLN A 173 -27.92 8.95 -9.81
CA GLN A 173 -29.07 8.51 -9.01
C GLN A 173 -29.02 7.01 -8.70
N SER A 174 -28.50 6.19 -9.63
CA SER A 174 -28.38 4.74 -9.42
C SER A 174 -27.29 4.38 -8.41
N MET A 175 -26.17 5.11 -8.38
CA MET A 175 -25.08 4.87 -7.43
C MET A 175 -25.47 5.16 -5.96
N GLN A 176 -26.41 6.06 -5.72
CA GLN A 176 -26.92 6.33 -4.36
C GLN A 176 -27.90 5.25 -3.87
N LEU A 177 -28.51 4.48 -4.77
CA LEU A 177 -29.43 3.40 -4.42
C LEU A 177 -28.64 2.14 -4.00
N ASP A 178 -27.52 1.85 -4.63
CA ASP A 178 -26.66 0.71 -4.26
C ASP A 178 -26.02 0.86 -2.86
N ASP A 179 -25.76 2.10 -2.41
CA ASP A 179 -25.22 2.38 -1.07
C ASP A 179 -26.28 2.27 0.06
N LEU A 180 -27.58 2.35 -0.28
CA LEU A 180 -28.67 2.32 0.70
C LEU A 180 -29.24 0.91 0.96
N ASP A 181 -28.97 -0.06 0.09
CA ASP A 181 -29.51 -1.43 0.20
C ASP A 181 -28.63 -2.39 1.02
N MET A 182 -27.44 -1.94 1.46
CA MET A 182 -26.51 -2.72 2.30
C MET A 182 -26.66 -2.45 3.81
N GLY A 183 -27.80 -1.90 4.26
CA GLY A 183 -27.97 -1.41 5.64
C GLY A 183 -29.19 -1.91 6.43
N ASN A 184 -30.10 -2.70 5.87
CA ASN A 184 -31.29 -3.16 6.58
C ASN A 184 -31.66 -4.62 6.27
N GLU A 185 -30.81 -5.55 6.67
CA GLU A 185 -31.25 -6.91 6.99
C GLU A 185 -30.41 -7.39 8.18
N TYR A 186 -31.00 -8.19 9.08
CA TYR A 186 -30.54 -8.61 10.43
C TYR A 186 -30.84 -7.58 11.56
N ASP A 187 -31.63 -7.82 12.60
CA ASP A 187 -32.38 -8.97 13.11
C ASP A 187 -33.47 -8.42 14.06
N ILE A 188 -34.74 -8.78 13.89
CA ILE A 188 -35.72 -8.76 14.98
C ILE A 188 -36.40 -10.11 14.95
N ASP A 189 -35.76 -11.10 15.57
CA ASP A 189 -36.44 -12.21 16.20
C ASP A 189 -35.60 -12.69 17.40
N ASP A 190 -36.34 -13.00 18.47
CA ASP A 190 -35.99 -13.70 19.71
C ASP A 190 -35.58 -12.93 20.99
N TYR A 191 -36.48 -13.11 21.97
CA TYR A 191 -36.48 -12.94 23.43
C TYR A 191 -36.89 -11.60 24.07
#